data_AF-C3YNM8-F1
#
_entry.id   AF-C3YNM8-F1
#
_cell.length_a   1.000
_cell.length_b   1.000
_cell.length_c   1.000
_cell.angle_alpha   90.00
_cell.angle_beta   90.00
_cell.angle_gamma   90.00
#
_symmetry.space_group_name_H-M   'P 1'
#
loop_
_entity.id
_entity.type
_entity.pdbx_description
1 polymer ?
#
loop_
_entity_poly.entity_id
_entity_poly.type
_entity_poly.pdbx_seq_one_letter_code
_entity_poly.pdbx_strand_id
1 'polypeptide(L)'
;MLPRAVLTLVSLFSTLPVCPGYLFGYSWGVPVPNHQDFTNHPRNILDRADNATENRTRTLDSAVPCDTDKSCGGGKYCDRHYGVCKPRGRLGDLCRRDGNCQGGYDCMFGRCQKTIQAGEQGARCKHDKDCGDNMCCARQHGERICKPRLAPGQKCWVPEGGLDYSLNQMCPCEKGLICGEVQTPPREEEFVLWTDNHHMRCKAIDE
;
A
#
# COMPACT_ATOMS: atom_id res chain seq x y z
N MET A 1 -73.22 16.21 -37.19
CA MET A 1 -72.80 17.32 -36.30
C MET A 1 -72.49 16.77 -34.91
N LEU A 2 -71.25 16.34 -34.71
CA LEU A 2 -70.32 16.50 -33.59
C LEU A 2 -69.10 15.64 -34.00
N PRO A 3 -67.85 16.09 -33.83
CA PRO A 3 -66.74 15.57 -34.62
C PRO A 3 -66.28 14.19 -34.13
N ARG A 4 -66.12 13.24 -35.04
CA ARG A 4 -65.48 11.92 -34.79
C ARG A 4 -64.05 12.04 -34.23
N ALA A 5 -63.46 13.23 -34.26
CA ALA A 5 -62.14 13.53 -33.71
C ALA A 5 -62.13 13.76 -32.18
N VAL A 6 -63.29 13.92 -31.52
CA VAL A 6 -63.34 14.21 -30.07
C VAL A 6 -63.45 12.93 -29.23
N LEU A 7 -63.93 11.82 -29.78
CA LEU A 7 -64.04 10.55 -29.05
C LEU A 7 -62.75 9.71 -29.04
N THR A 8 -61.78 9.99 -29.90
CA THR A 8 -60.49 9.25 -29.94
C THR A 8 -59.37 9.93 -29.15
N LEU A 9 -59.56 11.16 -28.67
CA LEU A 9 -58.60 11.87 -27.83
C LEU A 9 -58.84 11.68 -26.31
N VAL A 10 -60.03 11.19 -25.92
CA VAL A 10 -60.37 10.94 -24.50
C VAL A 10 -60.02 9.50 -24.05
N SER A 11 -59.73 8.59 -24.98
CA SER A 11 -59.36 7.19 -24.68
C SER A 11 -57.85 6.91 -24.62
N LEU A 12 -57.00 7.93 -24.81
CA LEU A 12 -55.52 7.79 -24.78
C LEU A 12 -54.85 8.50 -23.59
N PHE A 13 -55.62 9.17 -22.73
CA PHE A 13 -55.11 9.79 -21.50
C PHE A 13 -55.32 8.94 -20.23
N SER A 14 -55.92 7.76 -20.34
CA SER A 14 -56.27 6.90 -19.20
C SER A 14 -55.29 5.74 -18.94
N THR A 15 -54.11 5.71 -19.58
CA THR A 15 -53.08 4.69 -19.32
C THR A 15 -51.68 5.29 -19.18
N LEU A 16 -51.56 6.43 -18.49
CA LEU A 16 -50.27 6.87 -17.98
C LEU A 16 -50.10 6.30 -16.56
N PRO A 17 -49.10 5.44 -16.31
CA PRO A 17 -48.81 4.97 -14.96
C PRO A 17 -48.43 6.18 -14.10
N VAL A 18 -49.10 6.30 -12.95
CA VAL A 18 -48.75 7.27 -11.91
C VAL A 18 -47.37 6.87 -11.39
N CYS A 19 -46.32 7.45 -11.96
CA CYS A 19 -44.99 7.37 -11.37
C CYS A 19 -45.05 8.12 -10.04
N PRO A 20 -44.78 7.47 -8.89
CA PRO A 20 -44.60 8.20 -7.65
C PRO A 20 -43.33 9.06 -7.78
N GLY A 21 -43.53 10.31 -8.18
CA GLY A 21 -42.49 11.33 -8.10
C GLY A 21 -42.19 11.57 -6.63
N TYR A 22 -41.06 11.04 -6.15
CA TYR A 22 -40.48 11.48 -4.90
C TYR A 22 -40.01 12.92 -5.10
N LEU A 23 -40.84 13.88 -4.67
CA LEU A 23 -40.35 15.22 -4.36
C LEU A 23 -39.32 15.07 -3.25
N PHE A 24 -38.04 15.27 -3.57
CA PHE A 24 -37.02 15.45 -2.55
C PHE A 24 -37.39 16.69 -1.74
N GLY A 25 -37.98 16.49 -0.55
CA GLY A 25 -38.13 17.52 0.45
C GLY A 25 -36.78 17.85 1.08
N TYR A 26 -35.90 18.53 0.34
CA TYR A 26 -34.67 19.10 0.90
C TYR A 26 -34.97 20.43 1.61
N SER A 27 -35.91 20.46 2.55
CA SER A 27 -36.14 21.70 3.33
C SER A 27 -36.67 21.49 4.73
N TRP A 28 -36.45 20.31 5.31
CA TRP A 28 -36.53 20.13 6.76
C TRP A 28 -35.26 19.43 7.19
N GLY A 29 -34.40 20.18 7.91
CA GLY A 29 -33.14 19.68 8.44
C GLY A 29 -33.39 18.52 9.38
N VAL A 30 -33.31 17.30 8.85
CA VAL A 30 -33.17 16.09 9.65
C VAL A 30 -31.76 16.16 10.24
N PRO A 31 -31.58 16.13 11.57
CA PRO A 31 -30.26 16.01 12.15
C PRO A 31 -29.70 14.66 11.67
N VAL A 32 -28.65 14.73 10.86
CA VAL A 32 -27.85 13.56 10.47
C VAL A 32 -27.41 12.89 11.78
N PRO A 33 -27.68 11.60 12.01
CA PRO A 33 -27.04 10.88 13.10
C PRO A 33 -25.54 10.92 12.81
N ASN A 34 -24.84 11.79 13.53
CA ASN A 34 -23.40 11.88 13.48
C ASN A 34 -22.83 10.68 14.25
N HIS A 35 -22.74 9.54 13.58
CA HIS A 35 -21.69 8.57 13.78
C HIS A 35 -21.74 7.59 12.59
N GLN A 36 -21.00 7.90 11.52
CA GLN A 36 -20.51 6.81 10.68
C GLN A 36 -19.49 6.08 11.53
N ASP A 37 -19.95 5.08 12.27
CA ASP A 37 -19.07 4.12 12.90
C ASP A 37 -18.34 3.40 11.76
N PHE A 38 -17.11 3.82 11.49
CA PHE A 38 -16.23 3.17 10.53
C PHE A 38 -15.81 1.81 11.11
N THR A 39 -16.72 0.86 11.13
CA THR A 39 -16.49 -0.55 11.53
C THR A 39 -15.44 -1.23 10.64
N ASN A 40 -15.12 -0.64 9.49
CA ASN A 40 -14.11 -1.12 8.55
C ASN A 40 -12.81 -0.29 8.52
N HIS A 41 -12.53 0.55 9.53
CA HIS A 41 -11.20 1.13 9.66
C HIS A 41 -10.21 0.05 10.12
N PRO A 42 -8.97 -0.05 9.60
CA PRO A 42 -7.95 -1.01 10.06
C PRO A 42 -7.51 -0.86 11.54
N ARG A 43 -8.13 0.05 12.30
CA ARG A 43 -7.98 0.19 13.77
C ARG A 43 -9.19 -0.34 14.54
N ASN A 44 -10.29 -0.67 13.88
CA ASN A 44 -11.49 -1.18 14.54
C ASN A 44 -11.32 -2.70 14.75
N ILE A 45 -10.76 -3.06 15.90
CA ILE A 45 -10.44 -4.45 16.31
C ILE A 45 -11.62 -5.11 17.03
N LEU A 46 -12.78 -4.45 17.16
CA LEU A 46 -13.85 -4.95 18.01
C LEU A 46 -14.77 -6.01 17.37
N ASP A 47 -14.89 -6.10 16.04
CA ASP A 47 -15.89 -7.01 15.42
C ASP A 47 -15.37 -8.43 15.12
N ARG A 48 -14.16 -8.77 15.58
CA ARG A 48 -13.61 -10.15 15.51
C ARG A 48 -13.18 -10.65 16.90
N ALA A 49 -13.90 -10.22 17.93
CA ALA A 49 -13.56 -10.50 19.33
C ALA A 49 -14.37 -11.65 19.96
N ASP A 50 -15.37 -12.23 19.28
CA ASP A 50 -16.27 -13.17 19.97
C ASP A 50 -15.73 -14.61 20.11
N ASN A 51 -14.62 -14.94 19.44
CA ASN A 51 -13.88 -16.20 19.66
C ASN A 51 -12.41 -15.98 20.10
N ALA A 52 -12.04 -14.74 20.46
CA ALA A 52 -10.68 -14.39 20.90
C ALA A 52 -10.63 -13.87 22.35
N THR A 53 -11.78 -13.59 22.96
CA THR A 53 -11.88 -13.01 24.30
C THR A 53 -11.39 -13.96 25.40
N GLU A 54 -11.61 -15.27 25.31
CA GLU A 54 -11.13 -16.20 26.35
C GLU A 54 -9.58 -16.33 26.41
N ASN A 55 -8.89 -16.09 25.28
CA ASN A 55 -7.43 -16.10 25.21
C ASN A 55 -6.78 -14.71 25.41
N ARG A 56 -7.56 -13.63 25.26
CA ARG A 56 -7.08 -12.25 25.42
C ARG A 56 -7.06 -11.81 26.88
N THR A 57 -7.96 -12.32 27.71
CA THR A 57 -7.98 -12.01 29.15
C THR A 57 -6.81 -12.68 29.88
N ARG A 58 -6.42 -13.90 29.51
CA ARG A 58 -5.24 -14.58 30.11
C ARG A 58 -3.88 -13.96 29.74
N THR A 59 -3.80 -13.18 28.66
CA THR A 59 -2.53 -12.62 28.16
C THR A 59 -2.23 -11.22 28.69
N LEU A 60 -3.23 -10.47 29.18
CA LEU A 60 -3.02 -9.17 29.82
C LEU A 60 -2.63 -9.32 31.31
N ASP A 61 -3.17 -10.33 32.01
CA ASP A 61 -2.88 -10.58 33.43
C ASP A 61 -1.47 -11.13 33.70
N SER A 62 -0.72 -11.48 32.65
CA SER A 62 0.69 -11.92 32.74
C SER A 62 1.64 -11.03 31.94
N ALA A 63 1.23 -9.79 31.65
CA ALA A 63 2.06 -8.83 30.94
C ALA A 63 3.29 -8.47 31.79
N VAL A 64 4.44 -9.12 31.51
CA VAL A 64 5.70 -8.82 32.19
C VAL A 64 6.18 -7.45 31.72
N PRO A 65 6.30 -6.46 32.62
CA PRO A 65 6.78 -5.13 32.26
C PRO A 65 8.25 -5.20 31.86
N CYS A 66 8.64 -4.39 30.89
CA CYS A 66 10.01 -4.32 30.40
C CYS A 66 10.36 -2.94 29.84
N ASP A 67 11.65 -2.63 29.82
CA ASP A 67 12.22 -1.46 29.11
C ASP A 67 13.17 -1.89 27.98
N THR A 68 13.89 -3.01 28.17
CA THR A 68 14.81 -3.57 27.17
C THR A 68 14.52 -5.03 26.89
N ASP A 69 14.93 -5.51 25.71
CA ASP A 69 14.76 -6.92 25.33
C ASP A 69 15.46 -7.88 26.30
N LYS A 70 16.52 -7.43 26.98
CA LYS A 70 17.27 -8.22 27.98
C LYS A 70 16.46 -8.47 29.26
N SER A 71 15.52 -7.58 29.57
CA SER A 71 14.59 -7.75 30.70
C SER A 71 13.59 -8.89 30.44
N CYS A 72 13.42 -9.27 29.17
CA CYS A 72 12.59 -10.39 28.78
C CYS A 72 13.43 -11.67 28.71
N GLY A 73 12.86 -12.80 29.14
CA GLY A 73 13.49 -14.12 28.99
C GLY A 73 13.75 -14.50 27.53
N GLY A 74 14.50 -15.58 27.32
CA GLY A 74 14.87 -16.08 25.99
C GLY A 74 13.66 -16.27 25.05
N GLY A 75 13.86 -15.95 23.76
CA GLY A 75 12.80 -16.05 22.75
C GLY A 75 11.74 -14.95 22.79
N LYS A 76 11.87 -13.97 23.70
CA LYS A 76 11.00 -12.79 23.79
C LYS A 76 11.76 -11.51 23.44
N TYR A 77 11.01 -10.43 23.22
CA TYR A 77 11.49 -9.08 23.03
C TYR A 77 10.62 -8.10 23.82
N CYS A 78 11.16 -6.91 24.09
CA CYS A 78 10.41 -5.88 24.78
C CYS A 78 9.69 -4.99 23.76
N ASP A 79 8.35 -4.96 23.83
CA ASP A 79 7.55 -4.00 23.10
C ASP A 79 7.70 -2.62 23.77
N ARG A 80 8.67 -1.82 23.32
CA ARG A 80 8.97 -0.49 23.90
C ARG A 80 7.80 0.49 23.89
N HIS A 81 6.78 0.28 23.05
CA HIS A 81 5.64 1.18 23.03
C HIS A 81 4.64 0.87 24.14
N TYR A 82 4.41 -0.43 24.39
CA TYR A 82 3.49 -0.88 25.44
C TYR A 82 4.21 -1.26 26.75
N GLY A 83 5.53 -1.33 26.76
CA GLY A 83 6.35 -1.70 27.92
C GLY A 83 6.19 -3.16 28.35
N VAL A 84 5.87 -4.09 27.43
CA VAL A 84 5.54 -5.48 27.78
C VAL A 84 6.33 -6.50 26.95
N CYS A 85 6.70 -7.61 27.56
CA CYS A 85 7.41 -8.69 26.86
C CYS A 85 6.48 -9.46 25.91
N LYS A 86 6.90 -9.60 24.65
CA LYS A 86 6.20 -10.37 23.62
C LYS A 86 7.11 -11.46 23.01
N PRO A 87 6.55 -12.58 22.51
CA PRO A 87 7.34 -13.60 21.82
C PRO A 87 7.91 -13.06 20.50
N ARG A 88 9.08 -13.55 20.10
CA ARG A 88 9.69 -13.22 18.81
C ARG A 88 8.92 -13.84 17.64
N GLY A 89 8.68 -13.03 16.61
CA GLY A 89 7.96 -13.40 15.40
C GLY A 89 8.75 -14.36 14.49
N ARG A 90 8.02 -15.19 13.77
CA ARG A 90 8.49 -16.10 12.72
C ARG A 90 8.34 -15.43 11.35
N LEU A 91 8.75 -16.12 10.29
CA LEU A 91 8.57 -15.67 8.92
C LEU A 91 7.14 -15.15 8.66
N GLY A 92 7.03 -13.93 8.16
CA GLY A 92 5.76 -13.27 7.83
C GLY A 92 5.08 -12.52 8.97
N ASP A 93 5.45 -12.78 10.23
CA ASP A 93 4.88 -12.08 11.38
C ASP A 93 5.22 -10.60 11.35
N LEU A 94 4.30 -9.78 11.87
CA LEU A 94 4.48 -8.33 11.92
C LEU A 94 5.61 -7.96 12.88
N CYS A 95 6.46 -7.05 12.45
CA CYS A 95 7.61 -6.58 13.22
C CYS A 95 7.77 -5.06 13.05
N ARG A 96 8.49 -4.46 14.00
CA ARG A 96 8.90 -3.04 13.91
C ARG A 96 10.42 -2.86 13.87
N ARG A 97 11.17 -3.88 14.32
CA ARG A 97 12.62 -3.90 14.46
C ARG A 97 13.10 -5.35 14.33
N ASP A 98 14.33 -5.56 13.91
CA ASP A 98 14.93 -6.90 13.78
C ASP A 98 14.86 -7.68 15.10
N GLY A 99 15.02 -6.99 16.24
CA GLY A 99 14.86 -7.56 17.58
C GLY A 99 13.48 -8.15 17.88
N ASN A 100 12.47 -7.89 17.07
CA ASN A 100 11.15 -8.51 17.22
C ASN A 100 11.08 -9.91 16.56
N CYS A 101 12.03 -10.25 15.70
CA CYS A 101 12.06 -11.50 14.95
C CYS A 101 12.95 -12.55 15.64
N GLN A 102 12.73 -13.81 15.29
CA GLN A 102 13.59 -14.93 15.67
C GLN A 102 14.93 -14.87 14.92
N GLY A 103 15.94 -15.60 15.41
CA GLY A 103 17.25 -15.65 14.75
C GLY A 103 17.14 -16.17 13.30
N GLY A 104 17.90 -15.55 12.40
CA GLY A 104 17.86 -15.84 10.95
C GLY A 104 16.76 -15.10 10.18
N TYR A 105 16.02 -14.21 10.86
CA TYR A 105 15.03 -13.34 10.24
C TYR A 105 15.30 -11.87 10.61
N ASP A 106 15.19 -11.00 9.62
CA ASP A 106 15.25 -9.55 9.79
C ASP A 106 13.87 -8.94 9.61
N CYS A 107 13.65 -7.79 10.23
CA CYS A 107 12.41 -7.04 10.03
C CYS A 107 12.54 -6.21 8.76
N MET A 108 11.89 -6.68 7.69
CA MET A 108 11.93 -6.03 6.38
C MET A 108 10.50 -5.71 5.93
N PHE A 109 10.26 -4.45 5.56
CA PHE A 109 8.94 -3.97 5.11
C PHE A 109 7.80 -4.27 6.12
N GLY A 110 8.10 -4.22 7.42
CA GLY A 110 7.15 -4.45 8.51
C GLY A 110 6.84 -5.93 8.80
N ARG A 111 7.54 -6.88 8.18
CA ARG A 111 7.40 -8.32 8.43
C ARG A 111 8.74 -8.99 8.63
N CYS A 112 8.77 -10.05 9.45
CA CYS A 112 9.96 -10.87 9.59
C CYS A 112 10.20 -11.61 8.27
N GLN A 113 11.31 -11.33 7.61
CA GLN A 113 11.75 -12.00 6.39
C GLN A 113 13.06 -12.73 6.64
N LYS A 114 13.35 -13.75 5.84
CA LYS A 114 14.62 -14.48 5.95
C LYS A 114 15.77 -13.52 5.69
N THR A 115 16.81 -13.56 6.53
CA THR A 115 18.02 -12.77 6.32
C THR A 115 18.64 -13.12 4.97
N ILE A 116 18.79 -12.11 4.12
CA ILE A 116 19.47 -12.20 2.82
C ILE A 116 20.94 -11.86 3.03
N GLN A 117 21.84 -12.61 2.39
CA GLN A 117 23.28 -12.39 2.59
C GLN A 117 23.73 -11.05 2.01
N ALA A 118 24.69 -10.41 2.66
CA ALA A 118 25.23 -9.13 2.18
C ALA A 118 25.73 -9.25 0.73
N GLY A 119 25.43 -8.24 -0.09
CA GLY A 119 25.80 -8.24 -1.50
C GLY A 119 24.75 -8.85 -2.44
N GLU A 120 23.83 -9.67 -1.95
CA GLU A 120 22.79 -10.29 -2.77
C GLU A 120 21.61 -9.33 -3.04
N GLN A 121 20.82 -9.62 -4.07
CA GLN A 121 19.60 -8.87 -4.37
C GLN A 121 18.62 -8.95 -3.18
N GLY A 122 18.15 -7.80 -2.71
CA GLY A 122 17.27 -7.68 -1.55
C GLY A 122 18.01 -7.55 -0.21
N ALA A 123 19.34 -7.73 -0.18
CA ALA A 123 20.13 -7.55 1.03
C ALA A 123 20.12 -6.09 1.50
N ARG A 124 20.18 -5.86 2.81
CA ARG A 124 20.24 -4.50 3.38
C ARG A 124 21.61 -3.86 3.07
N CYS A 125 21.59 -2.60 2.65
CA CYS A 125 22.80 -1.87 2.24
C CYS A 125 22.83 -0.45 2.82
N LYS A 126 24.03 0.13 2.90
CA LYS A 126 24.22 1.56 3.21
C LYS A 126 24.70 2.34 1.99
N HIS A 127 25.56 1.71 1.18
CA HIS A 127 26.18 2.28 -0.01
C HIS A 127 26.15 1.27 -1.16
N ASP A 128 26.27 1.76 -2.40
CA ASP A 128 26.29 0.90 -3.61
C ASP A 128 27.38 -0.17 -3.58
N LYS A 129 28.52 0.11 -2.93
CA LYS A 129 29.63 -0.84 -2.75
C LYS A 129 29.31 -2.03 -1.84
N ASP A 130 28.22 -1.96 -1.08
CA ASP A 130 27.77 -3.07 -0.24
C ASP A 130 27.00 -4.11 -1.06
N CYS A 131 26.64 -3.77 -2.30
CA CYS A 131 25.95 -4.61 -3.25
C CYS A 131 26.93 -5.24 -4.24
N GLY A 132 26.58 -6.40 -4.80
CA GLY A 132 27.34 -7.03 -5.88
C GLY A 132 27.31 -6.26 -7.20
N ASP A 133 27.91 -6.85 -8.24
CA ASP A 133 28.02 -6.24 -9.56
C ASP A 133 26.65 -5.96 -10.19
N ASN A 134 26.57 -4.86 -10.96
CA ASN A 134 25.35 -4.38 -11.61
C ASN A 134 24.15 -4.15 -10.66
N MET A 135 24.41 -3.88 -9.38
CA MET A 135 23.40 -3.46 -8.41
C MET A 135 23.66 -2.04 -7.90
N CYS A 136 22.66 -1.48 -7.22
CA CYS A 136 22.75 -0.24 -6.48
C CYS A 136 22.04 -0.36 -5.13
N CYS A 137 22.37 0.53 -4.19
CA CYS A 137 21.72 0.62 -2.91
C CYS A 137 20.59 1.66 -2.95
N ALA A 138 19.35 1.17 -3.04
CA ALA A 138 18.18 2.03 -3.21
C ALA A 138 17.04 1.65 -2.25
N ARG A 139 16.14 2.61 -1.98
CA ARG A 139 15.00 2.38 -1.10
C ARG A 139 13.89 1.58 -1.78
N GLN A 140 13.32 0.66 -1.04
CA GLN A 140 12.06 0.00 -1.35
C GLN A 140 11.20 0.04 -0.08
N HIS A 141 9.99 0.60 -0.16
CA HIS A 141 9.11 0.83 0.98
C HIS A 141 9.82 1.45 2.20
N GLY A 142 10.76 2.37 1.96
CA GLY A 142 11.55 3.05 2.99
C GLY A 142 12.83 2.33 3.43
N GLU A 143 12.95 1.02 3.22
CA GLU A 143 14.15 0.23 3.57
C GLU A 143 15.21 0.30 2.46
N ARG A 144 16.49 0.42 2.84
CA ARG A 144 17.60 0.42 1.87
C ARG A 144 18.05 -1.00 1.56
N ILE A 145 17.93 -1.40 0.31
CA ILE A 145 18.28 -2.74 -0.15
C ILE A 145 19.07 -2.70 -1.47
N CYS A 146 19.81 -3.78 -1.74
CA CYS A 146 20.45 -4.00 -3.02
C CYS A 146 19.42 -4.34 -4.10
N LYS A 147 19.36 -3.52 -5.14
CA LYS A 147 18.48 -3.70 -6.31
C LYS A 147 19.33 -3.76 -7.57
N PRO A 148 18.92 -4.51 -8.61
CA PRO A 148 19.60 -4.49 -9.90
C PRO A 148 19.53 -3.09 -10.53
N ARG A 149 20.60 -2.71 -11.24
CA ARG A 149 20.58 -1.55 -12.14
C ARG A 149 19.63 -1.80 -13.30
N LEU A 150 19.14 -0.72 -13.91
CA LEU A 150 18.13 -0.82 -14.95
C LEU A 150 18.76 -1.27 -16.28
N ALA A 151 18.25 -2.37 -16.82
CA ALA A 151 18.64 -2.95 -18.10
C ALA A 151 18.16 -2.07 -19.28
N PRO A 152 18.69 -2.26 -20.50
CA PRO A 152 18.25 -1.55 -21.69
C PRO A 152 16.73 -1.62 -21.88
N GLY A 153 16.12 -0.48 -22.23
CA GLY A 153 14.68 -0.35 -22.45
C GLY A 153 13.83 -0.31 -21.18
N GLN A 154 14.37 -0.46 -19.97
CA GLN A 154 13.56 -0.34 -18.74
C GLN A 154 13.23 1.12 -18.41
N LYS A 155 12.04 1.34 -17.81
CA LYS A 155 11.59 2.68 -17.38
C LYS A 155 12.54 3.23 -16.32
N CYS A 156 13.02 4.46 -16.52
CA CYS A 156 14.07 5.05 -15.68
C CYS A 156 13.71 6.42 -15.08
N TRP A 157 12.52 6.96 -15.36
CA TRP A 157 12.13 8.28 -14.88
C TRP A 157 12.02 8.36 -13.36
N VAL A 158 12.72 9.32 -12.76
CA VAL A 158 12.69 9.61 -11.33
C VAL A 158 12.21 11.05 -11.15
N PRO A 159 11.17 11.31 -10.31
CA PRO A 159 10.75 12.67 -10.02
C PRO A 159 11.86 13.43 -9.28
N GLU A 160 11.89 14.76 -9.42
CA GLU A 160 12.89 15.61 -8.76
C GLU A 160 12.88 15.49 -7.22
N GLY A 161 11.76 15.04 -6.64
CA GLY A 161 11.63 14.80 -5.22
C GLY A 161 10.24 14.31 -4.81
N GLY A 162 9.88 14.57 -3.55
CA GLY A 162 8.59 14.20 -2.96
C GLY A 162 8.63 12.90 -2.15
N LEU A 163 7.48 12.58 -1.53
CA LEU A 163 7.31 11.37 -0.73
C LEU A 163 7.46 10.10 -1.59
N ASP A 164 6.99 10.17 -2.83
CA ASP A 164 7.03 9.07 -3.79
C ASP A 164 8.48 8.63 -4.08
N TYR A 165 9.40 9.59 -4.24
CA TYR A 165 10.83 9.33 -4.37
C TYR A 165 11.47 8.84 -3.06
N SER A 166 11.01 9.35 -1.92
CA SER A 166 11.63 9.08 -0.63
C SER A 166 11.39 7.65 -0.13
N LEU A 167 10.28 7.03 -0.54
CA LEU A 167 9.94 5.65 -0.15
C LEU A 167 10.46 4.61 -1.14
N ASN A 168 10.35 4.88 -2.45
CA ASN A 168 10.68 3.92 -3.50
C ASN A 168 11.63 4.57 -4.52
N GLN A 169 12.91 4.23 -4.41
CA GLN A 169 13.95 4.72 -5.31
C GLN A 169 14.25 3.67 -6.36
N MET A 170 14.46 4.11 -7.60
CA MET A 170 14.95 3.25 -8.68
C MET A 170 16.48 3.29 -8.73
N CYS A 171 17.08 2.21 -9.20
CA CYS A 171 18.50 2.22 -9.50
C CYS A 171 18.77 3.02 -10.77
N PRO A 172 19.98 3.58 -10.93
CA PRO A 172 20.43 4.09 -12.21
C PRO A 172 20.46 2.98 -13.26
N CYS A 173 20.50 3.37 -14.53
CA CYS A 173 20.78 2.43 -15.62
C CYS A 173 22.14 1.73 -15.42
N GLU A 174 22.28 0.59 -16.10
CA GLU A 174 23.56 -0.11 -16.20
C GLU A 174 24.66 0.79 -16.80
N LYS A 175 25.92 0.40 -16.60
CA LYS A 175 27.07 1.16 -17.11
C LYS A 175 26.99 1.24 -18.64
N GLY A 176 27.18 2.43 -19.20
CA GLY A 176 27.08 2.67 -20.65
C GLY A 176 25.67 3.01 -21.16
N LEU A 177 24.68 3.05 -20.26
CA LEU A 177 23.32 3.47 -20.58
C LEU A 177 22.99 4.81 -19.94
N ILE A 178 22.16 5.59 -20.63
CA ILE A 178 21.58 6.85 -20.14
C ILE A 178 20.06 6.76 -20.12
N CYS A 179 19.44 7.40 -19.14
CA CYS A 179 17.99 7.55 -19.10
C CYS A 179 17.57 8.65 -20.06
N GLY A 180 16.83 8.30 -21.11
CA GLY A 180 16.40 9.25 -22.13
C GLY A 180 15.04 8.90 -22.73
N GLU A 181 14.48 9.84 -23.49
CA GLU A 181 13.23 9.64 -24.22
C GLU A 181 13.41 8.60 -25.33
N VAL A 182 12.49 7.65 -25.40
CA VAL A 182 12.39 6.68 -26.49
C VAL A 182 11.10 6.95 -27.27
N GLN A 183 11.16 6.87 -28.60
CA GLN A 183 9.99 6.97 -29.46
C GLN A 183 9.01 5.85 -29.08
N THR A 184 7.87 6.22 -28.48
CA THR A 184 6.78 5.29 -28.25
C THR A 184 5.91 5.28 -29.51
N PRO A 185 5.51 4.11 -30.04
CA PRO A 185 4.59 4.07 -31.16
C PRO A 185 3.29 4.76 -30.74
N PRO A 186 2.65 5.56 -31.61
CA PRO A 186 1.38 6.19 -31.29
C PRO A 186 0.35 5.08 -31.10
N ARG A 187 -0.04 4.82 -29.85
CA ARG A 187 -1.09 3.85 -29.55
C ARG A 187 -2.37 4.64 -29.33
N GLU A 188 -3.40 4.30 -30.12
CA GLU A 188 -4.73 4.87 -30.01
C GLU A 188 -5.21 4.86 -28.55
N GLU A 189 -5.79 6.00 -28.17
CA GLU A 189 -6.10 6.39 -26.81
C GLU A 189 -7.07 5.41 -26.14
N GLU A 190 -6.61 4.75 -25.09
CA GLU A 190 -7.49 4.33 -24.01
C GLU A 190 -7.02 5.09 -22.77
N PHE A 191 -7.84 6.06 -22.34
CA PHE A 191 -7.81 6.90 -21.15
C PHE A 191 -6.96 6.38 -19.95
N VAL A 192 -5.65 6.29 -20.11
CA VAL A 192 -4.71 6.30 -19.00
C VAL A 192 -4.44 7.77 -18.73
N LEU A 193 -4.63 8.22 -17.50
CA LEU A 193 -4.07 9.49 -17.05
C LEU A 193 -2.55 9.36 -17.19
N TRP A 194 -2.02 9.70 -18.36
CA TRP A 194 -0.59 9.63 -18.64
C TRP A 194 0.07 10.62 -17.68
N THR A 195 0.79 10.11 -16.69
CA THR A 195 1.88 10.91 -16.14
C THR A 195 2.91 11.02 -17.25
N ASP A 196 3.37 12.23 -17.56
CA ASP A 196 4.12 12.63 -18.77
C ASP A 196 5.47 11.92 -19.01
N ASN A 197 5.77 10.80 -18.35
CA ASN A 197 7.11 10.22 -18.27
C ASN A 197 7.17 8.72 -18.60
N HIS A 198 6.20 8.19 -19.33
CA HIS A 198 6.19 6.77 -19.75
C HIS A 198 7.20 6.47 -20.88
N HIS A 199 7.67 7.49 -21.59
CA HIS A 199 8.64 7.37 -22.68
C HIS A 199 10.11 7.27 -22.21
N MET A 200 10.40 7.59 -20.94
CA MET A 200 11.77 7.62 -20.42
C MET A 200 12.28 6.20 -20.14
N ARG A 201 13.29 5.76 -20.90
CA ARG A 201 13.89 4.43 -20.79
C ARG A 201 15.42 4.48 -20.86
N CYS A 202 16.07 3.45 -20.32
CA CYS A 202 17.53 3.31 -20.46
C CYS A 202 17.89 3.00 -21.91
N LYS A 203 18.67 3.87 -22.56
CA LYS A 203 19.20 3.71 -23.92
C LYS A 203 20.72 3.82 -23.94
N ALA A 204 21.37 3.36 -25.00
CA ALA A 204 22.82 3.54 -25.14
C ALA A 204 23.17 5.03 -25.25
N ILE A 205 24.37 5.40 -24.78
CA ILE A 205 24.86 6.78 -24.87
C ILE A 205 25.09 7.20 -26.33
N ASP A 206 25.35 6.23 -27.21
CA ASP A 206 25.76 6.44 -28.62
C ASP A 206 24.58 6.35 -29.63
N GLU A 207 23.34 6.55 -29.19
CA GLU A 207 22.14 6.69 -30.04
C GLU A 207 21.53 8.10 -30.04
#